data_AF-A0A2V8LLE6-F1
#
_entry.id   AF-A0A2V8LLE6-F1
#
_cell.length_a   1.000
_cell.length_b   1.000
_cell.length_c   1.000
_cell.angle_alpha   90.00
_cell.angle_beta   90.00
_cell.angle_gamma   90.00
#
_symmetry.space_group_name_H-M   'P 1'
#
loop_
_entity.id
_entity.type
_entity.pdbx_description
1 polymer ?
#
loop_
_entity_poly.entity_id
_entity_poly.type
_entity_poly.pdbx_seq_one_letter_code
_entity_poly.pdbx_strand_id
1 'polypeptide(L)'
;ANIRWFTKTSGFHVVRPVVKLANGTMLVGDLAFSSVPKLSLSEFSLTNIRWIKLNPDRVVTVNSGPAAANPNNEIWVPNPDLSKVEEIGFADLMPGSGHGTGGYIQLGMIEVYGKTVPRTTSTSSR
;
A
#
# COMPACT_ATOMS: atom_id res chain seq x y z
N ALA A 1 5.74 -7.03 10.51
CA ALA A 1 4.35 -6.77 10.96
C ALA A 1 3.42 -7.55 10.05
N ASN A 2 2.37 -8.15 10.62
CA ASN A 2 1.32 -8.84 9.89
C ASN A 2 0.07 -7.97 9.87
N ILE A 3 -0.66 -8.01 8.77
CA ILE A 3 -1.93 -7.30 8.60
C ILE A 3 -2.99 -8.33 8.27
N ARG A 4 -4.17 -8.16 8.87
CA ARG A 4 -5.38 -8.88 8.51
C ARG A 4 -6.44 -7.89 8.09
N TRP A 5 -7.14 -8.19 7.00
CA TRP A 5 -8.31 -7.39 6.62
C TRP A 5 -9.37 -8.17 5.87
N PHE A 6 -10.60 -7.66 5.85
CA PHE A 6 -11.67 -8.18 5.01
C PHE A 6 -11.80 -7.36 3.74
N THR A 7 -11.85 -8.02 2.59
CA THR A 7 -12.03 -7.36 1.29
C THR A 7 -13.24 -7.93 0.54
N LYS A 8 -14.04 -7.05 -0.06
CA LYS A 8 -15.02 -7.38 -1.11
C LYS A 8 -14.83 -6.38 -2.25
N THR A 9 -14.93 -6.81 -3.49
CA THR A 9 -14.74 -5.96 -4.66
C THR A 9 -15.79 -6.22 -5.73
N SER A 10 -15.88 -5.32 -6.70
CA SER A 10 -16.65 -5.50 -7.93
C SER A 10 -15.84 -5.00 -9.13
N GLY A 11 -16.03 -5.60 -10.30
CA GLY A 11 -15.22 -5.31 -11.49
C GLY A 11 -13.78 -5.81 -11.37
N PHE A 12 -12.84 -5.10 -12.02
CA PHE A 12 -11.40 -5.40 -11.96
C PHE A 12 -10.67 -4.73 -10.79
N HIS A 13 -11.43 -4.21 -9.83
CA HIS A 13 -10.92 -3.50 -8.68
C HIS A 13 -10.25 -4.45 -7.68
N VAL A 14 -9.12 -4.02 -7.15
CA VAL A 14 -8.32 -4.76 -6.18
C VAL A 14 -7.84 -3.83 -5.08
N VAL A 15 -7.77 -4.35 -3.85
CA VAL A 15 -7.16 -3.62 -2.74
C VAL A 15 -5.67 -3.93 -2.72
N ARG A 16 -4.83 -2.90 -2.69
CA ARG A 16 -3.38 -3.00 -2.49
C ARG A 16 -2.99 -2.40 -1.14
N PRO A 17 -2.07 -3.02 -0.37
CA PRO A 17 -1.59 -2.44 0.87
C PRO A 17 -0.73 -1.21 0.61
N VAL A 18 -0.87 -0.21 1.47
CA VAL A 18 -0.07 1.02 1.44
C VAL A 18 0.60 1.22 2.78
N VAL A 19 1.83 1.70 2.77
CA VAL A 19 2.52 2.16 3.98
C VAL A 19 3.07 3.56 3.76
N LYS A 20 3.04 4.37 4.81
CA LYS A 20 3.77 5.64 4.87
C LYS A 20 4.93 5.49 5.84
N LEU A 21 6.13 5.85 5.39
CA LEU A 21 7.33 5.88 6.23
C LEU A 21 7.42 7.23 6.97
N ALA A 22 8.15 7.26 8.07
CA ALA A 22 8.34 8.44 8.92
C ALA A 22 8.96 9.66 8.18
N ASN A 23 9.60 9.44 7.02
CA ASN A 23 10.11 10.51 6.15
C ASN A 23 9.05 11.05 5.16
N GLY A 24 7.79 10.64 5.30
CA GLY A 24 6.68 11.02 4.43
C GLY A 24 6.56 10.20 3.14
N THR A 25 7.48 9.29 2.84
CA THR A 25 7.41 8.45 1.64
C THR A 25 6.22 7.49 1.73
N MET A 26 5.34 7.52 0.74
CA MET A 26 4.26 6.55 0.60
C MET A 26 4.62 5.46 -0.41
N LEU A 27 4.34 4.21 -0.03
CA LEU A 27 4.65 3.01 -0.80
C LEU A 27 3.38 2.16 -0.97
N VAL A 28 3.19 1.61 -2.16
CA VAL A 28 2.13 0.64 -2.46
C VAL A 28 2.73 -0.74 -2.76
N GLY A 29 2.10 -1.78 -2.22
CA GLY A 29 2.54 -3.15 -2.36
C GLY A 29 2.04 -3.85 -3.62
N ASP A 30 2.76 -4.90 -4.04
CA ASP A 30 2.41 -5.71 -5.21
C ASP A 30 1.31 -6.75 -4.96
N LEU A 31 0.96 -7.01 -3.71
CA LEU A 31 -0.22 -7.82 -3.36
C LEU A 31 -1.52 -7.14 -3.84
N ALA A 32 -2.44 -7.96 -4.35
CA ALA A 32 -3.74 -7.53 -4.84
C ALA A 32 -4.82 -8.45 -4.27
N PHE A 33 -5.75 -7.87 -3.51
CA PHE A 33 -6.85 -8.61 -2.90
C PHE A 33 -8.17 -8.26 -3.57
N SER A 34 -8.91 -9.28 -4.00
CA SER A 34 -10.22 -9.13 -4.63
C SER A 34 -11.14 -10.27 -4.21
N SER A 35 -12.41 -9.97 -3.97
CA SER A 35 -13.41 -10.98 -3.65
C SER A 35 -14.79 -10.48 -4.06
N VAL A 36 -15.32 -11.02 -5.15
CA VAL A 36 -16.63 -10.62 -5.68
C VAL A 36 -17.82 -11.12 -4.84
N PRO A 37 -17.89 -12.41 -4.46
CA PRO A 37 -19.13 -12.95 -3.90
C PRO A 37 -19.42 -12.46 -2.47
N LYS A 38 -18.38 -12.21 -1.66
CA LYS A 38 -18.52 -11.84 -0.24
C LYS A 38 -17.26 -11.18 0.30
N LEU A 39 -17.37 -10.59 1.50
CA LEU A 39 -16.19 -10.18 2.27
C LEU A 39 -15.35 -11.42 2.62
N SER A 40 -14.08 -11.38 2.28
CA SER A 40 -13.11 -12.45 2.54
C SER A 40 -11.95 -11.92 3.35
N LEU A 41 -11.57 -12.65 4.40
CA LEU A 41 -10.41 -12.34 5.23
C LEU A 41 -9.13 -12.66 4.44
N SER A 42 -8.14 -11.77 4.53
CA SER A 42 -6.77 -12.01 4.05
C SER A 42 -5.78 -11.63 5.14
N GLU A 43 -4.74 -12.43 5.30
CA GLU A 43 -3.61 -12.19 6.20
C GLU A 43 -2.33 -12.16 5.40
N PHE A 44 -1.46 -11.17 5.66
CA PHE A 44 -0.20 -11.02 4.95
C PHE A 44 0.86 -10.30 5.79
N SER A 45 2.12 -10.59 5.53
CA SER A 45 3.27 -9.92 6.16
C SER A 45 3.80 -8.81 5.26
N LEU A 46 4.13 -7.66 5.85
CA LEU A 46 4.81 -6.57 5.13
C LEU A 46 6.18 -6.95 4.58
N THR A 47 6.85 -7.97 5.16
CA THR A 47 8.17 -8.44 4.72
C THR A 47 8.14 -9.18 3.38
N ASN A 48 6.97 -9.67 2.97
CA ASN A 48 6.81 -10.48 1.77
C ASN A 48 6.29 -9.66 0.57
N ILE A 49 6.26 -8.34 0.72
CA ILE A 49 5.72 -7.41 -0.26
C ILE A 49 6.87 -6.69 -0.94
N ARG A 50 6.76 -6.55 -2.27
CA ARG A 50 7.59 -5.60 -3.01
C ARG A 50 6.87 -4.28 -3.14
N TRP A 51 7.62 -3.20 -3.00
CA TRP A 51 7.07 -1.86 -2.83
C TRP A 51 7.40 -0.96 -4.01
N ILE A 52 6.43 -0.14 -4.40
CA ILE A 52 6.58 0.92 -5.40
C ILE A 52 6.21 2.25 -4.74
N LYS A 53 6.92 3.32 -5.06
CA LYS A 53 6.57 4.66 -4.58
C LYS A 53 5.21 5.08 -5.11
N LEU A 54 4.37 5.60 -4.21
CA LEU A 54 3.02 6.08 -4.50
C LEU A 54 2.99 7.61 -4.39
N ASN A 55 2.44 8.28 -5.41
CA ASN A 55 2.03 9.68 -5.29
C ASN A 55 0.61 9.70 -4.69
N PRO A 56 0.40 10.21 -3.46
CA PRO A 56 -0.90 10.17 -2.81
C PRO A 56 -1.91 11.17 -3.37
N ASP A 57 -1.48 12.29 -3.96
CA ASP A 57 -2.38 13.30 -4.52
C ASP A 57 -3.14 12.78 -5.74
N ARG A 58 -2.50 11.86 -6.47
CA ARG A 58 -3.04 11.28 -7.70
C ARG A 58 -3.38 9.80 -7.57
N VAL A 59 -2.92 9.14 -6.50
CA VAL A 59 -3.01 7.69 -6.28
C VAL A 59 -2.44 6.90 -7.47
N VAL A 60 -1.21 7.25 -7.88
CA VAL A 60 -0.50 6.59 -8.98
C VAL A 60 0.90 6.16 -8.55
N THR A 61 1.39 5.06 -9.12
CA THR A 61 2.78 4.66 -8.97
C THR A 61 3.69 5.66 -9.67
N VAL A 62 4.82 5.96 -9.04
CA VAL A 62 5.85 6.83 -9.60
C VAL A 62 7.20 6.14 -9.52
N ASN A 63 8.18 6.70 -10.22
CA ASN A 63 9.53 6.13 -10.19
C ASN A 63 10.06 6.11 -8.75
N SER A 64 10.57 4.94 -8.35
CA SER A 64 10.98 4.62 -6.98
C SER A 64 12.42 5.02 -6.65
N GLY A 65 13.18 5.57 -7.61
CA GLY A 65 14.53 6.08 -7.36
C GLY A 65 15.28 6.48 -8.64
N PRO A 66 16.57 6.86 -8.52
CA PRO A 66 17.44 7.07 -9.66
C PRO A 66 17.55 5.81 -10.52
N ALA A 67 17.72 5.94 -11.85
CA ALA A 67 17.85 4.80 -12.76
C ALA A 67 18.97 3.82 -12.36
N ALA A 68 20.05 4.31 -11.73
CA ALA A 68 21.15 3.49 -11.22
C ALA A 68 20.71 2.52 -10.09
N ALA A 69 19.66 2.83 -9.34
CA ALA A 69 19.08 1.92 -8.35
C ALA A 69 18.20 0.83 -8.97
N ASN A 70 17.86 0.95 -10.25
CA ASN A 70 16.97 0.05 -10.99
C ASN A 70 17.58 -0.34 -12.35
N PRO A 71 18.71 -1.08 -12.36
CA PRO A 71 19.51 -1.34 -13.57
C PRO A 71 18.76 -2.08 -14.69
N ASN A 72 17.69 -2.80 -14.37
CA ASN A 72 16.87 -3.54 -15.32
C ASN A 72 15.57 -2.79 -15.72
N ASN A 73 15.53 -1.47 -15.55
CA ASN A 73 14.32 -0.66 -15.75
C ASN A 73 13.15 -1.10 -14.85
N GLU A 74 13.47 -1.49 -13.62
CA GLU A 74 12.51 -1.89 -12.61
C GLU A 74 11.97 -0.67 -11.84
N ILE A 75 10.75 -0.77 -11.30
CA ILE A 75 10.10 0.33 -10.57
C ILE A 75 10.10 0.10 -9.04
N TRP A 76 10.79 -0.93 -8.56
CA TRP A 76 10.75 -1.32 -7.14
C TRP A 76 11.59 -0.39 -6.28
N VAL A 77 11.18 -0.18 -5.03
CA VAL A 77 12.01 0.46 -4.00
C VAL A 77 12.96 -0.60 -3.45
N PRO A 78 14.29 -0.41 -3.55
CA PRO A 78 15.24 -1.36 -2.98
C PRO A 78 15.24 -1.24 -1.45
N ASN A 79 15.00 -2.36 -0.76
CA ASN A 79 15.14 -2.50 0.69
C ASN A 79 14.52 -1.34 1.51
N PRO A 80 13.22 -1.05 1.39
CA PRO A 80 12.60 0.02 2.18
C PRO A 80 12.74 -0.26 3.68
N ASP A 81 13.03 0.78 4.47
CA ASP A 81 13.10 0.66 5.93
C ASP A 81 11.71 0.57 6.55
N LEU A 82 11.17 -0.65 6.58
CA LEU A 82 9.85 -0.94 7.16
C LEU A 82 9.83 -0.88 8.70
N SER A 83 10.97 -0.63 9.36
CA SER A 83 11.00 -0.33 10.81
C SER A 83 10.48 1.08 11.13
N LYS A 84 10.35 1.93 10.10
CA LYS A 84 9.92 3.33 10.19
C LYS A 84 8.53 3.57 9.61
N VAL A 85 7.68 2.54 9.57
CA VAL A 85 6.28 2.70 9.15
C VAL A 85 5.53 3.53 10.20
N GLU A 86 4.87 4.58 9.73
CA GLU A 86 4.07 5.52 10.52
C GLU A 86 2.57 5.29 10.31
N GLU A 87 2.15 5.02 9.08
CA GLU A 87 0.74 4.77 8.73
C GLU A 87 0.62 3.51 7.87
N ILE A 88 -0.46 2.76 8.11
CA ILE A 88 -0.92 1.63 7.29
C ILE A 88 -2.20 2.06 6.60
N GLY A 89 -2.29 1.81 5.30
CA GLY A 89 -3.46 2.11 4.50
C GLY A 89 -3.64 1.14 3.35
N PHE A 90 -4.41 1.58 2.37
CA PHE A 90 -4.73 0.82 1.18
C PHE A 90 -4.90 1.76 -0.02
N ALA A 91 -4.78 1.21 -1.21
CA ALA A 91 -5.12 1.89 -2.45
C ALA A 91 -5.80 0.93 -3.41
N ASP A 92 -6.72 1.49 -4.18
CA ASP A 92 -7.10 0.97 -5.49
C ASP A 92 -6.47 1.89 -6.53
N LEU A 93 -5.74 1.31 -7.48
CA LEU A 93 -5.05 2.08 -8.52
C LEU A 93 -5.92 2.23 -9.79
N MET A 94 -7.07 1.55 -9.84
CA MET A 94 -8.03 1.69 -10.92
C MET A 94 -8.98 2.85 -10.62
N PRO A 95 -9.20 3.78 -11.58
CA PRO A 95 -10.23 4.80 -11.44
C PRO A 95 -11.60 4.17 -11.17
N GLY A 96 -12.30 4.69 -10.15
CA GLY A 96 -13.67 4.27 -9.86
C GLY A 96 -14.66 4.75 -10.92
N SER A 97 -15.77 4.03 -11.09
CA SER A 97 -16.85 4.40 -12.03
C SER A 97 -17.76 5.54 -11.52
N GLY A 98 -17.43 6.15 -10.38
CA GLY A 98 -18.29 7.12 -9.70
C GLY A 98 -19.31 6.43 -8.77
N HIS A 99 -20.51 6.12 -9.26
CA HIS A 99 -21.63 5.62 -8.46
C HIS A 99 -22.09 4.22 -8.88
N GLY A 100 -22.71 3.47 -7.95
CA GLY A 100 -23.36 2.19 -8.22
C GLY A 100 -22.40 1.00 -8.33
N THR A 101 -22.75 0.03 -9.18
CA THR A 101 -22.02 -1.24 -9.32
C THR A 101 -20.90 -1.20 -10.36
N GLY A 102 -20.54 -0.02 -10.89
CA GLY A 102 -19.55 0.11 -11.96
C GLY A 102 -18.10 -0.17 -11.55
N GLY A 103 -17.87 -0.51 -10.27
CA GLY A 103 -16.59 -0.98 -9.76
C GLY A 103 -16.25 -0.35 -8.42
N TYR A 104 -15.89 -1.18 -7.44
CA TYR A 104 -15.57 -0.71 -6.09
C TYR A 104 -14.63 -1.66 -5.36
N ILE A 105 -13.97 -1.10 -4.34
CA ILE A 105 -13.42 -1.83 -3.21
C ILE A 105 -14.25 -1.56 -1.96
N GLN A 106 -14.44 -2.59 -1.15
CA GLN A 106 -15.02 -2.53 0.18
C GLN A 106 -14.06 -3.20 1.14
N LEU A 107 -13.59 -2.44 2.13
CA LEU A 107 -12.79 -2.94 3.24
C LEU A 107 -13.66 -3.10 4.48
N GLY A 108 -13.51 -4.24 5.16
CA GLY A 108 -14.06 -4.45 6.50
C GLY A 108 -13.01 -4.12 7.57
N MET A 109 -13.07 -4.83 8.70
CA MET A 109 -12.12 -4.67 9.79
C MET A 109 -10.67 -4.86 9.30
N ILE A 110 -9.79 -3.96 9.73
CA ILE A 110 -8.35 -4.01 9.49
C ILE A 110 -7.67 -4.16 10.85
N GLU A 111 -6.83 -5.18 10.97
CA GLU A 111 -6.05 -5.46 12.16
C GLU A 111 -4.56 -5.40 11.81
N VAL A 112 -3.79 -4.71 12.63
CA VAL A 112 -2.34 -4.54 12.44
C VAL A 112 -1.63 -5.14 13.63
N TYR A 113 -0.78 -6.13 13.36
CA TYR A 113 0.03 -6.83 14.35
C TYR A 113 1.50 -6.48 14.14
N GLY A 114 2.05 -5.68 15.05
CA GLY A 114 3.43 -5.22 14.94
C GLY A 114 4.01 -4.74 16.26
N LYS A 115 5.34 -4.59 16.29
CA LYS A 115 6.04 -3.94 17.40
C LYS A 115 5.94 -2.42 17.19
N THR A 116 5.46 -1.71 18.20
CA THR A 116 5.46 -0.24 18.18
C THR A 116 6.89 0.28 18.29
N VAL A 117 7.18 1.36 17.55
CA VAL A 117 8.51 2.00 17.53
C VAL A 117 8.32 3.49 17.85
N PRO A 118 9.11 4.08 18.77
CA PRO A 118 9.04 5.51 19.03
C PRO A 118 9.32 6.33 17.77
N ARG A 119 8.52 7.38 17.56
CA ARG A 119 8.77 8.36 16.49
C ARG A 119 9.98 9.22 16.89
N THR A 120 11.06 9.15 16.13
CA THR A 120 12.12 10.17 16.20
C THR A 120 11.68 11.34 15.34
N THR A 121 11.44 12.50 15.94
CA THR A 121 11.12 13.72 15.20
C THR A 121 12.31 14.11 14.32
N SER A 122 12.27 13.83 13.01
CA SER A 122 13.20 14.47 12.07
C SER A 122 12.64 15.86 11.76
N THR A 123 13.30 16.90 12.23
CA THR A 123 13.00 18.28 11.83
C THR A 123 13.19 18.38 10.32
N SER A 124 12.09 18.48 9.56
CA SER A 124 12.16 18.80 8.14
C SER A 124 12.70 20.24 8.03
N SER A 125 13.90 20.41 7.51
CA SER A 125 14.39 21.74 7.13
C SER A 125 13.50 22.23 6.00
N ARG A 126 12.79 23.33 6.26
CA ARG A 126 11.99 24.07 5.27
C ARG A 126 12.86 24.61 4.15
#